data_AF-A0AAN6K094-F1
#
_entry.id   AF-A0AAN6K094-F1
#
_cell.length_a   1.000
_cell.length_b   1.000
_cell.length_c   1.000
_cell.angle_alpha   90.00
_cell.angle_beta   90.00
_cell.angle_gamma   90.00
#
_symmetry.space_group_name_H-M   'P 1'
#
loop_
_entity.id
_entity.type
_entity.pdbx_description
1 polymer ?
#
loop_
_entity_poly.entity_id
_entity_poly.type
_entity_poly.pdbx_seq_one_letter_code
_entity_poly.pdbx_strand_id
1 'polypeptide(L)'
;MVLEAGYPNTTGFRKVVKATILVKKKPGMSDEDFIQHYNHKHAQMAAPVLEKHKVITYSLTYCLQRDRTILGDMLRGKANMLDYDAICTFVFRDYKDFARFMYDPGSKALTPDHENL
;
A
#
# COMPACT_ATOMS: atom_id res chain seq x y z
N MET A 1 17.85 0.88 -20.16
CA MET A 1 17.54 0.51 -18.75
C MET A 1 16.85 -0.84 -18.76
N VAL A 2 17.37 -1.83 -18.05
CA VAL A 2 16.72 -3.16 -17.96
C VAL A 2 15.60 -3.06 -16.94
N LEU A 3 14.35 -3.26 -17.37
CA LEU A 3 13.13 -3.17 -16.54
C LEU A 3 12.76 -4.53 -15.92
N GLU A 4 13.75 -5.37 -15.64
CA GLU A 4 13.54 -6.70 -15.07
C GLU A 4 13.32 -6.60 -13.56
N ALA A 5 12.47 -7.50 -13.05
CA ALA A 5 12.25 -7.61 -11.62
C ALA A 5 13.41 -8.34 -10.91
N GLY A 6 13.75 -7.88 -9.71
CA GLY A 6 14.83 -8.44 -8.91
C GLY A 6 16.23 -8.18 -9.47
N TYR A 7 17.24 -8.76 -8.82
CA TYR A 7 18.64 -8.61 -9.22
C TYR A 7 19.10 -9.80 -10.09
N PRO A 8 20.05 -9.59 -11.02
CA PRO A 8 20.67 -10.67 -11.79
C PRO A 8 21.36 -11.67 -10.85
N ASN A 9 21.47 -12.93 -11.28
CA ASN A 9 22.16 -14.02 -10.57
C ASN A 9 21.62 -14.38 -9.18
N THR A 10 20.38 -13.97 -8.84
CA THR A 10 19.67 -14.43 -7.65
C THR A 10 18.81 -15.67 -7.93
N THR A 11 18.77 -16.62 -6.97
CA THR A 11 18.00 -17.86 -7.01
C THR A 11 17.15 -18.01 -5.74
N GLY A 12 16.13 -18.88 -5.75
CA GLY A 12 15.30 -19.16 -4.57
C GLY A 12 14.20 -18.15 -4.24
N PHE A 13 14.17 -16.98 -4.88
CA PHE A 13 13.16 -15.96 -4.66
C PHE A 13 12.32 -15.69 -5.91
N ARG A 14 11.04 -15.39 -5.71
CA ARG A 14 10.17 -14.88 -6.78
C ARG A 14 10.64 -13.48 -7.17
N LYS A 15 11.07 -13.29 -8.42
CA LYS A 15 11.42 -11.99 -8.97
C LYS A 15 10.15 -11.21 -9.31
N VAL A 16 9.88 -10.16 -8.54
CA VAL A 16 8.71 -9.28 -8.67
C VAL A 16 9.09 -7.84 -8.36
N VAL A 17 8.24 -6.90 -8.77
CA VAL A 17 8.33 -5.50 -8.34
C VAL A 17 7.33 -5.29 -7.22
N LYS A 18 7.79 -4.76 -6.08
CA LYS A 18 6.94 -4.41 -4.94
C LYS A 18 6.92 -2.89 -4.79
N ALA A 19 5.72 -2.31 -4.79
CA ALA A 19 5.50 -0.93 -4.38
C ALA A 19 4.92 -0.94 -2.96
N THR A 20 5.54 -0.17 -2.05
CA THR A 20 5.05 0.02 -0.68
C THR A 20 4.74 1.49 -0.49
N ILE A 21 3.49 1.79 -0.16
CA ILE A 21 2.99 3.14 0.08
C ILE A 21 2.68 3.25 1.57
N LEU A 22 3.25 4.26 2.21
CA LEU A 22 2.96 4.60 3.59
C LEU A 22 1.86 5.66 3.56
N VAL A 23 0.69 5.31 4.09
CA VAL A 23 -0.50 6.16 4.07
C VAL A 23 -0.63 6.85 5.42
N LYS A 24 -0.76 8.17 5.40
CA LYS A 24 -1.11 8.97 6.58
C LYS A 24 -2.58 9.37 6.45
N LYS A 25 -3.35 9.23 7.52
CA LYS A 25 -4.73 9.70 7.55
C LYS A 25 -4.79 11.22 7.75
N LYS A 26 -5.88 11.83 7.33
CA LYS A 26 -6.07 13.29 7.43
C LYS A 26 -6.00 13.77 8.88
N PRO A 27 -5.40 14.94 9.14
CA PRO A 27 -5.43 15.54 10.48
C PRO A 27 -6.86 15.70 10.98
N GLY A 28 -7.12 15.23 12.20
CA GLY A 28 -8.44 15.27 12.83
C GLY A 28 -9.39 14.13 12.44
N MET A 29 -9.02 13.24 11.52
CA MET A 29 -9.82 12.05 11.21
C MET A 29 -9.68 10.97 12.30
N SER A 30 -10.80 10.38 12.71
CA SER A 30 -10.81 9.25 13.64
C SER A 30 -10.22 7.99 12.98
N ASP A 31 -9.78 7.02 13.78
CA ASP A 31 -9.32 5.72 13.26
C ASP A 31 -10.48 4.98 12.57
N GLU A 32 -11.68 5.07 13.14
CA GLU A 32 -12.90 4.45 12.64
C GLU A 32 -13.30 5.02 11.27
N ASP A 33 -13.33 6.34 11.11
CA ASP A 33 -13.68 6.98 9.84
C ASP A 33 -12.67 6.62 8.74
N PHE A 34 -11.38 6.58 9.10
CA PHE A 34 -10.32 6.19 8.19
C PHE A 34 -10.50 4.74 7.71
N ILE A 35 -10.76 3.80 8.63
CA ILE A 35 -11.03 2.40 8.30
C ILE A 35 -12.27 2.28 7.40
N GLN A 36 -13.35 2.99 7.74
CA GLN A 36 -14.60 2.96 6.98
C GLN A 36 -14.41 3.47 5.55
N HIS A 37 -13.83 4.65 5.38
CA HIS A 37 -13.59 5.23 4.06
C HIS A 37 -12.65 4.35 3.23
N TYR A 38 -11.54 3.88 3.82
CA TYR A 38 -10.58 3.09 3.07
C TYR A 38 -11.19 1.78 2.56
N ASN A 39 -11.92 1.04 3.40
CA ASN A 39 -12.47 -0.26 3.01
C ASN A 39 -13.69 -0.15 2.09
N HIS A 40 -14.57 0.83 2.32
CA HIS A 40 -15.84 0.92 1.60
C HIS A 40 -15.81 1.86 0.41
N LYS A 41 -14.75 2.66 0.23
CA LYS A 41 -14.59 3.54 -0.93
C LYS A 41 -13.27 3.31 -1.65
N HIS A 42 -12.15 3.53 -0.98
CA HIS A 42 -10.82 3.45 -1.62
C HIS A 42 -10.56 2.06 -2.22
N ALA A 43 -10.72 1.02 -1.41
CA ALA A 43 -10.48 -0.36 -1.83
C ALA A 43 -11.43 -0.82 -2.96
N GLN A 44 -12.69 -0.39 -2.92
CA GLN A 44 -13.67 -0.71 -3.98
C GLN A 44 -13.33 -0.02 -5.30
N MET A 45 -12.83 1.22 -5.26
CA MET A 45 -12.34 1.92 -6.45
C MET A 45 -11.07 1.27 -7.01
N ALA A 46 -10.18 0.79 -6.14
CA ALA A 46 -8.91 0.19 -6.55
C ALA A 46 -9.08 -1.21 -7.16
N ALA A 47 -9.98 -2.04 -6.63
CA ALA A 47 -10.19 -3.43 -7.03
C ALA A 47 -10.25 -3.68 -8.56
N PRO A 48 -11.10 -2.99 -9.36
CA PRO A 48 -11.18 -3.24 -10.80
C PRO A 48 -9.87 -2.89 -11.55
N VAL A 49 -9.12 -1.90 -11.07
CA VAL A 49 -7.84 -1.50 -11.67
C VAL A 49 -6.76 -2.53 -11.34
N LEU A 50 -6.76 -3.05 -10.11
CA LEU A 50 -5.84 -4.11 -9.68
C LEU A 50 -6.03 -5.39 -10.49
N GLU A 51 -7.29 -5.80 -10.69
CA GLU A 51 -7.64 -6.96 -11.51
C GLU A 51 -7.22 -6.77 -12.97
N LYS A 52 -7.56 -5.61 -13.56
CA LYS A 52 -7.19 -5.25 -14.93
C LYS A 52 -5.69 -5.38 -15.19
N HIS A 53 -4.87 -4.94 -14.24
CA HIS A 53 -3.40 -4.97 -14.35
C HIS A 53 -2.76 -6.26 -13.81
N LYS A 54 -3.58 -7.25 -13.42
CA LYS A 54 -3.12 -8.56 -12.92
C LYS A 54 -2.12 -8.41 -11.77
N VAL A 55 -2.39 -7.47 -10.86
CA VAL A 55 -1.58 -7.28 -9.66
C VAL A 55 -1.59 -8.60 -8.87
N ILE A 56 -0.39 -9.11 -8.57
CA ILE A 56 -0.21 -10.42 -7.93
C ILE A 56 -0.78 -10.42 -6.52
N THR A 57 -0.54 -9.33 -5.80
CA THR A 57 -0.98 -9.15 -4.42
C THR A 57 -1.22 -7.69 -4.16
N TYR A 58 -2.36 -7.39 -3.57
CA TYR A 58 -2.68 -6.12 -2.96
C TYR A 58 -2.99 -6.38 -1.49
N SER A 59 -2.38 -5.61 -0.60
CA SER A 59 -2.65 -5.73 0.84
C SER A 59 -2.61 -4.37 1.51
N LEU A 60 -3.57 -4.16 2.42
CA LEU A 60 -3.59 -3.05 3.35
C LEU A 60 -3.30 -3.56 4.76
N THR A 61 -2.46 -2.85 5.50
CA THR A 61 -2.20 -3.11 6.91
C THR A 61 -2.35 -1.83 7.68
N TYR A 62 -3.25 -1.80 8.65
CA TYR A 62 -3.42 -0.66 9.54
C TYR A 62 -2.30 -0.61 10.59
N CYS A 63 -1.88 0.61 10.93
CA CYS A 63 -0.86 0.91 11.94
C CYS A 63 -1.38 2.05 12.83
N LEU A 64 -2.60 1.85 13.34
CA LEU A 64 -3.40 2.85 14.03
C LEU A 64 -3.10 2.89 15.53
N GLN A 65 -3.84 3.69 16.30
CA GLN A 65 -3.52 3.92 17.71
C GLN A 65 -3.49 2.62 18.51
N ARG A 66 -4.44 1.72 18.24
CA ARG A 66 -4.48 0.38 18.86
C ARG A 66 -3.20 -0.41 18.60
N ASP A 67 -2.77 -0.49 17.35
CA ASP A 67 -1.58 -1.27 16.94
C ASP A 67 -0.31 -0.68 17.56
N ARG A 68 -0.22 0.66 17.56
CA ARG A 68 0.90 1.40 18.15
C ARG A 68 1.01 1.17 19.66
N THR A 69 -0.11 1.19 20.38
CA THR A 69 -0.11 0.88 21.82
C THR A 69 0.38 -0.54 22.07
N ILE A 70 -0.19 -1.54 21.37
CA ILE A 70 0.18 -2.95 21.53
C ILE A 70 1.67 -3.18 21.22
N LEU A 71 2.16 -2.65 20.09
CA LEU A 71 3.57 -2.78 19.72
C LEU A 71 4.49 -2.02 20.68
N GLY A 72 4.06 -0.87 21.19
CA GLY A 72 4.81 -0.06 22.15
C GLY A 72 5.04 -0.82 23.46
N ASP A 73 3.98 -1.48 23.95
CA ASP A 73 4.04 -2.32 25.15
C ASP A 73 4.97 -3.53 24.95
N MET A 74 4.82 -4.24 23.82
CA MET A 74 5.65 -5.41 23.49
C MET A 74 7.14 -5.06 23.37
N LEU A 75 7.44 -3.92 22.76
CA LEU A 75 8.80 -3.44 22.54
C LEU A 75 9.34 -2.64 23.74
N ARG A 76 8.58 -2.54 24.83
CA ARG A 76 8.92 -1.80 26.05
C ARG A 76 9.34 -0.35 25.77
N GLY A 77 8.66 0.30 24.81
CA GLY A 77 8.94 1.67 24.38
C GLY A 77 10.32 1.88 23.72
N LYS A 78 11.08 0.84 23.37
CA LYS A 78 12.45 0.97 22.83
C LYS A 78 12.53 1.18 21.32
N ALA A 79 11.39 1.17 20.62
CA ALA A 79 11.34 1.28 19.17
C ALA A 79 10.78 2.62 18.72
N ASN A 80 11.45 3.25 17.77
CA ASN A 80 10.94 4.42 17.07
C ASN A 80 9.96 3.96 15.98
N MET A 81 8.68 4.20 16.19
CA MET A 81 7.65 3.90 15.19
C MET A 81 7.56 5.03 14.17
N LEU A 82 7.59 4.68 12.90
CA LEU A 82 7.36 5.64 11.81
C LEU A 82 5.92 6.19 11.87
N ASP A 83 5.75 7.42 11.41
CA ASP A 83 4.47 8.13 11.48
C ASP A 83 3.63 7.94 10.21
N TYR A 84 2.95 6.78 10.11
CA TYR A 84 1.96 6.45 9.09
C TYR A 84 0.83 5.61 9.70
N ASP A 85 -0.37 5.70 9.16
CA ASP A 85 -1.57 5.09 9.73
C ASP A 85 -1.95 3.79 9.02
N ALA A 86 -1.46 3.58 7.79
CA ALA A 86 -1.53 2.29 7.11
C ALA A 86 -0.37 2.07 6.14
N ILE A 87 -0.12 0.81 5.78
CA ILE A 87 0.80 0.39 4.75
C ILE A 87 -0.01 -0.28 3.65
N CYS A 88 0.11 0.23 2.43
CA CYS A 88 -0.47 -0.35 1.25
C CYS A 88 0.64 -0.96 0.39
N THR A 89 0.51 -2.24 0.03
CA THR A 89 1.51 -2.97 -0.75
C THR A 89 0.90 -3.52 -2.02
N PHE A 90 1.59 -3.31 -3.14
CA PHE A 90 1.27 -3.86 -4.44
C PHE A 90 2.44 -4.71 -4.94
N VAL A 91 2.15 -5.87 -5.52
CA VAL A 91 3.15 -6.75 -6.12
C VAL A 91 2.84 -6.95 -7.60
N PHE A 92 3.79 -6.58 -8.46
CA PHE A 92 3.70 -6.68 -9.92
C PHE A 92 4.72 -7.67 -10.45
N ARG A 93 4.50 -8.22 -11.65
CA ARG A 93 5.45 -9.17 -12.25
C ARG A 93 6.77 -8.49 -12.61
N ASP A 94 6.69 -7.29 -13.19
CA ASP A 94 7.84 -6.50 -13.63
C ASP A 94 7.55 -4.99 -13.58
N TYR A 95 8.56 -4.18 -13.91
CA TYR A 95 8.42 -2.72 -13.91
C TYR A 95 7.51 -2.20 -15.04
N LYS A 96 7.29 -2.97 -16.11
CA LYS A 96 6.38 -2.58 -17.19
C LYS A 96 4.92 -2.69 -16.74
N ASP A 97 4.58 -3.74 -16.00
CA ASP A 97 3.29 -3.88 -15.34
C ASP A 97 3.04 -2.74 -14.35
N PHE A 98 4.02 -2.44 -13.50
CA PHE A 98 3.93 -1.31 -12.58
C PHE A 98 3.72 0.02 -13.32
N ALA A 99 4.49 0.28 -14.38
CA ALA A 99 4.32 1.49 -15.18
C ALA A 99 2.92 1.56 -15.82
N ARG A 100 2.43 0.46 -16.41
CA ARG A 100 1.08 0.40 -16.99
C ARG A 100 0.00 0.71 -15.97
N PHE A 101 0.13 0.17 -14.76
CA PHE A 101 -0.77 0.48 -13.66
C PHE A 101 -0.72 1.98 -13.32
N MET A 102 0.47 2.54 -13.10
CA MET A 102 0.65 3.96 -12.74
C MET A 102 0.10 4.96 -13.76
N TYR A 103 0.15 4.62 -15.06
CA TYR A 103 -0.36 5.48 -16.12
C TYR A 103 -1.82 5.24 -16.47
N ASP A 104 -2.47 4.23 -15.88
CA ASP A 104 -3.88 3.93 -16.10
C ASP A 104 -4.78 5.07 -15.58
N PRO A 105 -5.76 5.55 -16.37
CA PRO A 105 -6.70 6.57 -15.91
C PRO A 105 -7.46 6.18 -14.63
N GLY A 106 -7.82 4.90 -14.48
CA GLY A 106 -8.46 4.37 -13.27
C GLY A 106 -7.53 4.40 -12.06
N SER A 107 -6.24 4.11 -12.25
CA SER A 107 -5.26 4.27 -11.17
C SER A 107 -5.07 5.73 -10.79
N LYS A 108 -5.02 6.64 -11.77
CA LYS A 108 -4.90 8.09 -11.51
C LYS A 108 -6.13 8.65 -10.79
N ALA A 109 -7.31 8.09 -11.03
CA ALA A 109 -8.54 8.45 -10.34
C ALA A 109 -8.53 8.12 -8.83
N LEU A 110 -7.60 7.26 -8.37
CA LEU A 110 -7.38 6.98 -6.95
C LEU A 110 -6.61 8.10 -6.24
N THR A 111 -5.77 8.86 -6.97
CA THR A 111 -4.92 9.89 -6.37
C THR A 111 -5.71 10.98 -5.62
N PRO A 112 -6.82 11.53 -6.17
CA PRO A 112 -7.63 12.51 -5.42
C PRO A 112 -8.30 11.91 -4.18
N ASP A 113 -8.53 10.59 -4.14
CA ASP A 113 -9.10 9.95 -2.96
C ASP A 113 -8.11 9.90 -1.80
N HIS A 114 -6.80 9.92 -2.06
CA HIS A 114 -5.78 10.05 -1.02
C HIS A 114 -5.88 11.36 -0.22
N GLU A 115 -6.50 12.41 -0.77
CA GLU A 115 -6.77 13.67 -0.04
C GLU A 115 -7.97 13.55 0.92
N ASN A 116 -8.77 12.49 0.77
CA ASN A 116 -9.91 12.16 1.64
C ASN A 116 -9.58 11.06 2.64
N LEU A 117 -8.32 10.60 2.66
CA LEU A 117 -7.78 9.63 3.61
C LEU A 117 -7.11 10.33 4.76
#